data_AF-A0A7X3P2X9-F1
#
_entry.id   AF-A0A7X3P2X9-F1
#
_cell.length_a   1.000
_cell.length_b   1.000
_cell.length_c   1.000
_cell.angle_alpha   90.00
_cell.angle_beta   90.00
_cell.angle_gamma   90.00
#
_symmetry.space_group_name_H-M   'P 1'
#
loop_
_entity.id
_entity.type
_entity.pdbx_description
1 polymer ?
#
loop_
_entity_poly.entity_id
_entity_poly.type
_entity_poly.pdbx_seq_one_letter_code
_entity_poly.pdbx_strand_id
1 'polypeptide(L)'
;MENKFSNVLLVEAQSRKSGEQEEFWYKEAYLLTGIIVQKFLEYIQNGPIVVDLRMHIAQNGVVRNHGTAFRLHRRYWDSCFNNTERLL
;
A
#
# COMPACT_ATOMS: atom_id res chain seq x y z
N MET A 1 3.88 -13.04 -6.26
CA MET A 1 3.18 -11.74 -6.24
C MET A 1 1.70 -11.96 -6.47
N GLU A 2 1.33 -12.65 -7.56
CA GLU A 2 -0.05 -12.98 -7.92
C GLU A 2 -0.85 -13.52 -6.72
N ASN A 3 -0.42 -14.60 -6.07
CA ASN A 3 -1.19 -15.20 -4.95
C ASN A 3 -1.53 -14.25 -3.79
N LYS A 4 -0.72 -13.22 -3.53
CA LYS A 4 -0.97 -12.27 -2.42
C LYS A 4 -1.85 -11.09 -2.84
N PHE A 5 -1.85 -10.74 -4.13
CA PHE A 5 -2.56 -9.59 -4.67
C PHE A 5 -3.68 -9.98 -5.65
N SER A 6 -4.08 -11.26 -5.69
CA SER A 6 -5.20 -11.72 -6.51
C SER A 6 -6.48 -10.94 -6.21
N ASN A 7 -6.72 -10.68 -4.92
CA ASN A 7 -7.82 -9.87 -4.42
C ASN A 7 -7.31 -8.98 -3.28
N VAL A 8 -7.58 -7.68 -3.35
CA VAL A 8 -7.16 -6.70 -2.34
C VAL A 8 -8.37 -5.87 -1.91
N LEU A 9 -8.63 -5.82 -0.60
CA LEU A 9 -9.57 -4.87 -0.02
C LEU A 9 -8.78 -3.63 0.42
N LEU A 10 -8.94 -2.53 -0.31
CA LEU A 10 -8.40 -1.23 0.10
C LEU A 10 -9.46 -0.51 0.95
N VAL A 11 -9.10 -0.11 2.16
CA VAL A 11 -9.98 0.65 3.06
C VAL A 11 -9.35 2.01 3.35
N GLU A 12 -10.12 3.06 3.17
CA GLU A 12 -9.69 4.42 3.48
C GLU A 12 -10.26 4.88 4.81
N ALA A 13 -9.40 5.45 5.65
CA ALA A 13 -9.76 6.01 6.93
C ALA A 13 -9.31 7.47 7.03
N GLN A 14 -10.14 8.28 7.69
CA GLN A 14 -9.69 9.53 8.29
C GLN A 14 -9.29 9.23 9.73
N SER A 15 -8.17 9.80 10.19
CA SER A 15 -7.78 9.70 11.60
C SER A 15 -7.93 11.04 12.30
N ARG A 16 -8.20 10.97 13.61
CA ARG A 16 -8.09 12.11 14.53
C ARG A 16 -7.31 11.66 15.75
N LYS A 17 -6.48 12.56 16.28
CA LYS A 17 -5.72 12.32 17.50
C LYS A 17 -6.22 13.23 18.62
N SER A 18 -6.52 12.64 19.76
CA SER A 18 -6.94 13.33 20.98
C SER A 18 -6.04 12.88 22.13
N GLY A 19 -5.07 13.72 22.49
CA GLY A 19 -4.03 13.36 23.46
C GLY A 19 -3.20 12.15 23.00
N GLU A 20 -3.19 11.10 23.82
CA GLU A 20 -2.49 9.84 23.53
C GLU A 20 -3.31 8.86 22.68
N GLN A 21 -4.59 9.14 22.45
CA GLN A 21 -5.48 8.27 21.68
C GLN A 21 -5.57 8.72 20.22
N GLU A 22 -5.54 7.76 19.30
CA GLU A 22 -5.85 7.97 17.88
C GLU A 22 -7.07 7.15 17.50
N GLU A 23 -8.04 7.81 16.88
CA GLU A 23 -9.29 7.21 16.41
C GLU A 23 -9.31 7.23 14.88
N PHE A 24 -9.84 6.17 14.29
CA PHE A 24 -9.93 5.99 12.84
C PHE A 24 -11.37 5.82 12.41
N TRP A 25 -11.84 6.69 11.52
CA TRP A 25 -13.13 6.55 10.87
C TRP A 25 -12.94 6.01 9.45
N TYR A 26 -13.26 4.73 9.27
CA TYR A 26 -13.22 4.05 7.97
C TYR A 26 -14.45 4.43 7.16
N LYS A 27 -14.26 5.09 6.01
CA LYS A 27 -15.35 5.72 5.25
C LYS A 27 -15.57 5.14 3.87
N GLU A 28 -14.53 4.55 3.29
CA GLU A 28 -14.58 4.04 1.93
C GLU A 28 -13.86 2.69 1.88
N ALA A 29 -14.37 1.80 1.04
CA ALA A 29 -13.77 0.49 0.82
C ALA A 29 -13.89 0.09 -0.65
N TYR A 30 -12.83 -0.50 -1.18
CA TYR A 30 -12.74 -0.91 -2.58
C TYR A 30 -12.17 -2.33 -2.69
N LEU A 31 -12.86 -3.19 -3.43
CA LEU A 31 -12.35 -4.51 -3.83
C LEU A 31 -11.64 -4.39 -5.18
N LEU A 32 -10.33 -4.64 -5.16
CA LEU A 32 -9.45 -4.66 -6.31
C LEU A 32 -9.15 -6.10 -6.70
N THR A 33 -9.40 -6.46 -7.96
CA THR A 33 -9.16 -7.83 -8.45
C THR A 33 -8.43 -7.85 -9.78
N GLY A 34 -7.72 -8.96 -10.03
CA GLY A 34 -6.99 -9.17 -11.28
C GLY A 34 -5.78 -8.25 -11.42
N ILE A 35 -4.78 -8.42 -10.55
CA ILE A 35 -3.50 -7.69 -10.64
C ILE A 35 -2.87 -7.87 -12.03
N ILE A 36 -2.42 -6.76 -12.62
CA ILE A 36 -1.75 -6.69 -13.91
C ILE A 36 -0.25 -6.58 -13.65
N VAL A 37 0.43 -7.73 -13.58
CA VAL A 37 1.87 -7.81 -13.25
C VAL A 37 2.71 -6.95 -14.21
N GLN A 38 2.36 -6.90 -15.49
CA GLN A 38 3.09 -6.11 -16.48
C GLN A 38 3.06 -4.60 -16.16
N LYS A 39 1.90 -4.05 -15.81
CA LYS A 39 1.78 -2.65 -15.37
C LYS A 39 2.56 -2.39 -14.09
N PHE A 40 2.55 -3.33 -13.16
CA PHE A 40 3.34 -3.22 -11.93
C PHE A 40 4.85 -3.08 -12.25
N LEU A 41 5.37 -3.88 -13.18
CA LEU A 41 6.78 -3.78 -13.61
C LEU A 41 7.07 -2.45 -14.33
N GLU A 42 6.19 -2.01 -15.22
CA GLU A 42 6.30 -0.69 -15.88
C GLU A 42 6.30 0.46 -14.87
N TYR A 43 5.53 0.34 -13.81
CA TYR A 43 5.41 1.37 -12.77
C TYR A 43 6.63 1.42 -11.87
N ILE A 44 7.34 0.31 -11.66
CA ILE A 44 8.66 0.31 -11.03
C ILE A 44 9.65 1.10 -11.90
N GLN A 45 9.63 0.88 -13.22
CA GLN A 45 10.57 1.51 -14.14
C GLN A 45 10.32 3.01 -14.30
N ASN A 46 9.06 3.43 -14.34
CA ASN A 46 8.67 4.80 -14.68
C ASN A 46 8.38 5.68 -13.45
N GLY A 47 8.48 5.15 -12.23
CA GLY A 47 8.38 5.91 -10.98
C GLY A 47 7.07 5.87 -10.18
N PRO A 48 5.89 5.47 -10.71
CA PRO A 48 4.69 5.29 -9.88
C PRO A 48 4.85 4.32 -8.70
N ILE A 49 5.74 3.32 -8.83
CA ILE A 49 6.13 2.42 -7.74
C ILE A 49 7.59 2.70 -7.36
N VAL A 50 7.82 2.99 -6.09
CA VAL A 50 9.16 3.16 -5.54
C VAL A 50 9.61 1.91 -4.79
N VAL A 51 10.91 1.61 -4.87
CA VAL A 51 11.57 0.54 -4.10
C VAL A 51 12.15 1.16 -2.84
N ASP A 52 11.57 0.84 -1.69
CA ASP A 52 11.89 1.41 -0.39
C ASP A 52 12.77 0.47 0.44
N LEU A 53 14.02 0.88 0.68
CA LEU A 53 15.00 0.17 1.51
C LEU A 53 14.83 0.59 2.98
N ARG A 54 14.13 -0.24 3.77
CA ARG A 54 13.69 0.10 5.13
C ARG A 54 14.65 -0.41 6.21
N MET A 55 15.92 -0.05 6.07
CA MET A 55 16.97 -0.33 7.05
C MET A 55 17.19 0.90 7.94
N HIS A 56 17.23 0.69 9.25
CA HIS A 56 17.54 1.73 10.23
C HIS A 56 18.20 1.13 11.47
N ILE A 57 18.85 1.98 12.27
CA ILE A 57 19.39 1.61 13.58
C ILE A 57 18.35 2.01 14.63
N ALA A 58 17.91 1.04 15.44
CA ALA A 58 16.98 1.30 16.54
C ALA A 58 17.65 2.10 17.67
N GLN A 59 16.87 2.70 18.57
CA GLN A 59 17.39 3.50 19.69
C GLN A 59 18.36 2.72 20.60
N ASN A 60 18.23 1.40 20.67
CA ASN A 60 19.12 0.52 21.44
C ASN A 60 20.37 0.07 20.65
N GLY A 61 20.64 0.65 19.49
CA GLY A 61 21.81 0.34 18.65
C GLY A 61 21.65 -0.89 17.75
N VAL A 62 20.54 -1.62 17.85
CA VAL A 62 20.31 -2.82 17.02
C VAL A 62 19.94 -2.42 15.60
N VAL A 63 20.64 -3.00 14.61
CA VAL A 63 20.30 -2.85 13.20
C VAL A 63 18.97 -3.57 12.92
N ARG A 64 18.02 -2.86 12.32
CA ARG A 64 16.72 -3.42 11.91
C ARG A 64 16.53 -3.27 10.41
N ASN A 65 16.03 -4.34 9.80
CA ASN A 65 15.60 -4.37 8.42
C ASN A 65 14.15 -4.85 8.36
N HIS A 66 13.23 -3.95 8.00
CA HIS A 66 11.80 -4.30 7.83
C HIS A 66 11.52 -5.01 6.50
N GLY A 67 12.54 -5.25 5.69
CA GLY A 67 12.45 -5.78 4.33
C GLY A 67 12.17 -4.68 3.32
N THR A 68 12.68 -4.87 2.10
CA THR A 68 12.43 -4.00 0.96
C THR A 68 10.95 -3.98 0.60
N ALA A 69 10.37 -2.79 0.46
CA ALA A 69 8.96 -2.63 0.11
C ALA A 69 8.81 -2.00 -1.28
N PHE A 70 7.82 -2.48 -2.04
CA PHE A 70 7.33 -1.79 -3.23
C PHE A 70 6.15 -0.93 -2.82
N ARG A 71 6.23 0.40 -3.05
CA ARG A 71 5.17 1.33 -2.66
C ARG A 71 4.61 2.05 -3.87
N LEU A 72 3.32 1.86 -4.11
CA LEU A 72 2.56 2.53 -5.17
C LEU A 72 2.10 3.91 -4.69
N HIS A 73 2.34 4.94 -5.49
CA HIS A 73 1.86 6.28 -5.20
C HIS A 73 0.31 6.31 -5.20
N ARG A 74 -0.30 6.96 -4.20
CA ARG A 74 -1.76 6.90 -3.98
C ARG A 74 -2.59 7.26 -5.20
N ARG A 75 -2.18 8.25 -6.00
CA ARG A 75 -2.90 8.62 -7.24
C ARG A 75 -3.09 7.48 -8.27
N TYR A 76 -2.37 6.36 -8.12
CA TYR A 76 -2.41 5.21 -9.02
C TYR A 76 -2.95 3.93 -8.36
N TRP A 77 -3.57 4.04 -7.18
CA TRP A 77 -3.85 2.92 -6.28
C TRP A 77 -4.60 1.72 -6.91
N ASP A 78 -5.45 1.97 -7.90
CA ASP A 78 -6.27 0.97 -8.60
C ASP A 78 -5.72 0.57 -9.96
N SER A 79 -4.87 1.40 -10.57
CA SER A 79 -4.47 1.29 -11.98
C SER A 79 -3.68 0.02 -12.36
N CYS A 80 -3.14 -0.70 -11.37
CA CYS A 80 -2.52 -2.01 -11.55
C CYS A 80 -3.52 -3.18 -11.50
N PHE A 81 -4.82 -2.94 -11.37
CA PHE A 81 -5.85 -3.98 -11.31
C PHE A 81 -6.81 -3.87 -12.49
N ASN A 82 -7.41 -5.01 -12.86
CA ASN A 82 -8.39 -5.06 -13.95
C ASN A 82 -9.77 -4.56 -13.50
N ASN A 83 -10.16 -4.83 -12.25
CA ASN A 83 -11.45 -4.42 -11.71
C ASN A 83 -11.30 -3.72 -10.36
N THR A 84 -12.15 -2.72 -10.16
CA THR A 84 -12.29 -1.95 -8.92
C THR A 84 -13.78 -1.84 -8.60
N GLU A 85 -14.21 -2.45 -7.50
CA GLU A 85 -15.59 -2.37 -7.01
C GLU A 85 -15.61 -1.57 -5.72
N ARG A 86 -16.47 -0.55 -5.63
CA ARG A 86 -16.67 0.20 -4.38
C ARG A 86 -17.69 -0.52 -3.50
N LEU A 87 -17.34 -0.75 -2.24
CA LEU A 87 -18.15 -1.48 -1.26
C LEU A 87 -18.77 -0.58 -0.18
N LEU A 88 -18.18 0.59 0.09
CA LEU A 88 -18.64 1.61 1.05
C LEU A 88 -18.42 3.01 0.46
#